data_AF-A0A9N9ZPC7-F1
#
_entry.id   AF-A0A9N9ZPC7-F1
#
_cell.length_a   1.000
_cell.length_b   1.000
_cell.length_c   1.000
_cell.angle_alpha   90.00
_cell.angle_beta   90.00
_cell.angle_gamma   90.00
#
_symmetry.space_group_name_H-M   'P 1'
#
loop_
_entity.id
_entity.type
_entity.pdbx_description
1 polymer ?
#
loop_
_entity_poly.entity_id
_entity_poly.type
_entity_poly.pdbx_seq_one_letter_code
_entity_poly.pdbx_strand_id
1 'polypeptide(L)'
;MTVIVKSEKQPAQSSVAPAQGLQVLAATFGGVNVTEKIRELIQDDDSMTFRMNQMVHYLAPDPLPNWVKTLTILYRFDDGPLSLFNATEQHSRTVQISRVTAPIMAIQQSEDGLKQGPFADVEILAVVYGKKRIQTPSVLADLARFFTHEEQRSQIRMVNSFFKEDTWPNTWKSWTIFFKFTDSKRIQCVTGLENGALELPWSRRD
;
A
#
# COMPACT_ATOMS: atom_id res chain seq x y z
N MET A 1 -49.73 14.04 -52.50
CA MET A 1 -49.77 14.35 -51.06
C MET A 1 -48.43 13.92 -50.48
N THR A 2 -47.54 14.89 -50.25
CA THR A 2 -46.14 14.68 -49.85
C THR A 2 -46.08 14.59 -48.33
N VAL A 3 -45.49 13.52 -47.79
CA VAL A 3 -45.20 13.43 -46.34
C VAL A 3 -43.68 13.38 -46.16
N ILE A 4 -43.17 14.40 -45.47
CA ILE A 4 -41.77 14.55 -45.08
C ILE A 4 -41.56 13.94 -43.68
N VAL A 5 -40.38 13.34 -43.55
CA VAL A 5 -39.79 12.46 -42.52
C VAL A 5 -39.79 13.02 -41.09
N LYS A 6 -39.89 12.14 -40.08
CA LYS A 6 -39.15 12.31 -38.81
C LYS A 6 -38.25 11.10 -38.57
N SER A 7 -36.95 11.37 -38.58
CA SER A 7 -35.88 10.45 -38.21
C SER A 7 -35.90 10.32 -36.69
N GLU A 8 -36.20 9.12 -36.18
CA GLU A 8 -35.99 8.80 -34.77
C GLU A 8 -34.50 8.57 -34.54
N LYS A 9 -33.91 9.48 -33.77
CA LYS A 9 -32.54 9.43 -33.32
C LYS A 9 -32.46 8.39 -32.20
N GLN A 10 -31.97 7.20 -32.53
CA GLN A 10 -31.64 6.14 -31.58
C GLN A 10 -30.63 6.69 -30.55
N PRO A 11 -30.88 6.61 -29.23
CA PRO A 11 -29.87 7.03 -28.27
C PRO A 11 -28.70 6.06 -28.36
N ALA A 12 -27.53 6.57 -28.69
CA ALA A 12 -26.27 5.85 -28.57
C ALA A 12 -26.11 5.46 -27.09
N GLN A 13 -26.34 4.18 -26.77
CA GLN A 13 -25.84 3.60 -25.53
C GLN A 13 -24.31 3.55 -25.66
N SER A 14 -23.66 4.63 -25.25
CA SER A 14 -22.23 4.65 -24.96
C SER A 14 -21.98 3.67 -23.81
N SER A 15 -21.56 2.45 -24.15
CA SER A 15 -20.99 1.49 -23.22
C SER A 15 -19.61 2.00 -22.78
N VAL A 16 -19.60 3.03 -21.93
CA VAL A 16 -18.40 3.38 -21.17
C VAL A 16 -18.32 2.31 -20.09
N ALA A 17 -17.37 1.37 -20.22
CA ALA A 17 -16.98 0.56 -19.08
C ALA A 17 -16.70 1.51 -17.90
N PRO A 18 -17.17 1.25 -16.68
CA PRO A 18 -16.98 2.20 -15.58
C PRO A 18 -15.48 2.48 -15.44
N ALA A 19 -15.10 3.76 -15.50
CA ALA A 19 -13.75 4.17 -15.15
C ALA A 19 -13.49 3.68 -13.72
N GLN A 20 -12.51 2.78 -13.55
CA GLN A 20 -12.26 2.16 -12.26
C GLN A 20 -11.37 3.07 -11.41
N GLY A 21 -11.93 4.08 -10.76
CA GLY A 21 -11.30 5.11 -9.93
C GLY A 21 -10.06 4.84 -9.03
N LEU A 22 -9.92 5.62 -7.96
CA LEU A 22 -8.81 5.42 -7.00
C LEU A 22 -9.05 4.13 -6.22
N GLN A 23 -8.10 3.20 -6.28
CA GLN A 23 -8.16 1.93 -5.58
C GLN A 23 -7.12 1.88 -4.46
N VAL A 24 -7.55 1.93 -3.21
CA VAL A 24 -6.70 1.66 -2.04
C VAL A 24 -6.63 0.14 -1.82
N LEU A 25 -5.44 -0.42 -2.02
CA LEU A 25 -5.20 -1.86 -1.98
C LEU A 25 -4.91 -2.32 -0.55
N ALA A 26 -4.10 -1.55 0.19
CA ALA A 26 -3.83 -1.75 1.60
C ALA A 26 -3.30 -0.46 2.24
N ALA A 27 -3.61 -0.25 3.51
CA ALA A 27 -3.10 0.89 4.28
C ALA A 27 -2.78 0.51 5.72
N THR A 28 -1.75 1.17 6.26
CA THR A 28 -1.31 0.98 7.65
C THR A 28 -1.03 2.32 8.32
N PHE A 29 -1.35 2.45 9.60
CA PHE A 29 -1.03 3.62 10.41
C PHE A 29 -0.37 3.18 11.72
N GLY A 30 0.87 3.60 11.97
CA GLY A 30 1.54 3.29 13.24
C GLY A 30 1.67 1.79 13.55
N GLY A 31 1.78 0.93 12.53
CA GLY A 31 1.91 -0.52 12.71
C GLY A 31 0.60 -1.30 12.77
N VAL A 32 -0.56 -0.67 12.52
CA VAL A 32 -1.86 -1.36 12.43
C VAL A 32 -2.50 -1.18 11.05
N ASN A 33 -3.30 -2.16 10.62
CA ASN A 33 -4.05 -2.07 9.37
C ASN A 33 -5.22 -1.09 9.51
N VAL A 34 -5.32 -0.15 8.58
CA VAL A 34 -6.38 0.88 8.54
C VAL A 34 -7.06 0.95 7.16
N THR A 35 -6.96 -0.12 6.37
CA THR A 35 -7.35 -0.14 4.95
C THR A 35 -8.79 0.31 4.73
N GLU A 36 -9.76 -0.24 5.47
CA GLU A 36 -11.17 0.11 5.28
C GLU A 36 -11.46 1.58 5.64
N LYS A 37 -10.92 2.06 6.76
CA LYS A 37 -11.07 3.47 7.16
C LYS A 37 -10.47 4.44 6.15
N ILE A 38 -9.38 4.06 5.50
CA ILE A 38 -8.76 4.88 4.46
C ILE A 38 -9.60 4.85 3.17
N ARG A 39 -10.25 3.73 2.83
CA ARG A 39 -11.18 3.66 1.69
C ARG A 39 -12.40 4.57 1.88
N GLU A 40 -12.89 4.71 3.11
CA GLU A 40 -13.99 5.61 3.45
C GLU A 40 -13.67 7.09 3.20
N LEU A 41 -12.39 7.45 3.03
CA LEU A 41 -11.96 8.82 2.73
C LEU A 41 -11.91 9.14 1.22
N ILE A 42 -12.14 8.15 0.36
CA ILE A 42 -12.18 8.35 -1.09
C ILE A 42 -13.43 9.17 -1.43
N GLN A 43 -13.21 10.26 -2.16
CA GLN A 43 -14.27 11.17 -2.58
C GLN A 43 -14.88 10.73 -3.92
N ASP A 44 -16.03 11.30 -4.27
CA ASP A 44 -16.76 10.99 -5.51
C ASP A 44 -15.94 11.26 -6.79
N ASP A 45 -14.90 12.09 -6.71
CA ASP A 45 -14.01 12.44 -7.81
C ASP A 45 -12.76 11.53 -7.91
N ASP A 46 -12.78 10.38 -7.24
CA ASP A 46 -11.66 9.44 -7.16
C ASP A 46 -10.39 10.07 -6.57
N SER A 47 -10.55 11.03 -5.67
CA SER A 47 -9.44 11.63 -4.94
C SER A 47 -9.55 11.40 -3.44
N MET A 48 -8.45 11.63 -2.73
CA MET A 48 -8.44 11.62 -1.27
C MET A 48 -7.63 12.81 -0.78
N THR A 49 -8.22 13.60 0.11
CA THR A 49 -7.57 14.76 0.72
C THR A 49 -7.61 14.64 2.22
N PHE A 50 -6.45 14.74 2.87
CA PHE A 50 -6.36 14.64 4.32
C PHE A 50 -5.21 15.46 4.89
N ARG A 51 -5.33 15.79 6.18
CA ARG A 51 -4.25 16.40 6.96
C ARG A 51 -3.66 15.35 7.87
N MET A 52 -2.37 15.09 7.68
CA MET A 52 -1.67 14.04 8.40
C MET A 52 -1.73 14.21 9.94
N ASN A 53 -1.67 15.45 10.43
CA ASN A 53 -1.78 15.76 11.86
C ASN A 53 -3.19 15.59 12.46
N GLN A 54 -4.18 15.23 11.64
CA GLN A 54 -5.54 14.92 12.09
C GLN A 54 -5.86 13.43 11.97
N MET A 55 -5.00 12.63 11.32
CA MET A 55 -5.29 11.22 11.03
C MET A 55 -5.51 10.38 12.28
N VAL A 56 -4.86 10.70 13.40
CA VAL A 56 -5.08 10.00 14.68
C VAL A 56 -6.54 10.07 15.15
N HIS A 57 -7.25 11.16 14.85
CA HIS A 57 -8.67 11.32 15.21
C HIS A 57 -9.58 10.49 14.30
N TYR A 58 -9.30 10.45 13.00
CA TYR A 58 -10.06 9.66 12.05
C TYR A 58 -9.81 8.15 12.21
N LEU A 59 -8.57 7.77 12.55
CA LEU A 59 -8.15 6.37 12.63
C LEU A 59 -8.29 5.77 14.04
N ALA A 60 -8.90 6.50 14.97
CA ALA A 60 -9.02 6.14 16.38
C ALA A 60 -9.48 4.68 16.64
N PRO A 61 -8.99 4.02 17.70
CA PRO A 61 -8.09 4.56 18.73
C PRO A 61 -6.65 4.77 18.23
N ASP A 62 -5.88 5.65 18.90
CA ASP A 62 -4.46 5.86 18.58
C ASP A 62 -3.67 4.56 18.81
N PRO A 63 -3.07 3.95 17.77
CA PRO A 63 -2.38 2.68 17.90
C PRO A 63 -1.03 2.80 18.64
N LEU A 64 -0.47 4.01 18.73
CA LEU A 64 0.81 4.23 19.38
C LEU A 64 0.83 5.60 20.10
N PRO A 65 0.16 5.72 21.26
CA PRO A 65 0.09 6.97 22.01
C PRO A 65 1.48 7.50 22.37
N ASN A 66 1.66 8.81 22.28
CA ASN A 66 2.91 9.55 22.54
C ASN A 66 4.05 9.33 21.52
N TRP A 67 3.83 8.54 20.47
CA TRP A 67 4.81 8.32 19.42
C TRP A 67 4.31 8.83 18.08
N VAL A 68 5.26 9.32 17.28
CA VAL A 68 4.97 9.82 15.94
C VAL A 68 4.71 8.65 15.00
N LYS A 69 3.52 8.64 14.39
CA LYS A 69 3.09 7.57 13.48
C LYS A 69 3.32 7.93 12.01
N THR A 70 3.36 6.89 11.18
CA THR A 70 3.34 7.00 9.72
C THR A 70 2.08 6.37 9.16
N LEU A 71 1.49 7.02 8.15
CA LEU A 71 0.47 6.44 7.28
C LEU A 71 1.14 5.97 6.00
N THR A 72 0.99 4.69 5.70
CA THR A 72 1.48 4.06 4.47
C THR A 72 0.28 3.52 3.70
N ILE A 73 0.17 3.84 2.41
CA ILE A 73 -0.95 3.40 1.55
C ILE A 73 -0.36 2.85 0.25
N LEU A 74 -0.70 1.61 -0.08
CA LEU A 74 -0.49 1.07 -1.42
C LEU A 74 -1.80 1.25 -2.21
N TYR A 75 -1.71 1.90 -3.36
CA TYR A 75 -2.88 2.24 -4.18
C TYR A 75 -2.57 2.19 -5.67
N ARG A 76 -3.59 2.29 -6.51
CA ARG A 76 -3.47 2.50 -7.96
C ARG A 76 -4.69 3.26 -8.47
N PHE A 77 -4.60 3.77 -9.68
CA PHE A 77 -5.74 4.29 -10.44
C PHE A 77 -6.07 3.31 -11.55
N ASP A 78 -7.32 2.85 -11.65
CA ASP A 78 -7.74 1.81 -12.59
C ASP A 78 -6.78 0.60 -12.58
N ASP A 79 -6.47 0.08 -13.76
CA ASP A 79 -5.45 -0.93 -14.00
C ASP A 79 -4.05 -0.33 -14.20
N GLY A 80 -3.84 0.89 -13.72
CA GLY A 80 -2.56 1.58 -13.75
C GLY A 80 -1.52 1.00 -12.78
N PRO A 81 -0.30 1.57 -12.78
CA PRO A 81 0.80 1.10 -11.94
C PRO A 81 0.48 1.28 -10.45
N LEU A 82 1.04 0.39 -9.63
CA LEU A 82 1.00 0.52 -8.18
C LEU A 82 1.77 1.78 -7.75
N SER A 83 1.23 2.48 -6.77
CA SER A 83 1.80 3.67 -6.17
C SER A 83 1.81 3.53 -4.65
N LEU A 84 2.77 4.18 -3.99
CA LEU A 84 2.91 4.15 -2.54
C LEU A 84 2.87 5.56 -1.98
N PHE A 85 2.04 5.74 -0.98
CA PHE A 85 2.08 6.90 -0.13
C PHE A 85 2.76 6.50 1.18
N ASN A 86 3.68 7.33 1.67
CA ASN A 86 4.19 7.22 3.03
C ASN A 86 4.42 8.61 3.62
N ALA A 87 3.75 8.95 4.72
CA ALA A 87 3.92 10.23 5.38
C ALA A 87 3.77 10.11 6.89
N THR A 88 4.39 11.02 7.63
CA THR A 88 4.25 11.08 9.09
C THR A 88 3.07 11.95 9.50
N GLU A 89 2.50 11.71 10.68
CA GLU A 89 1.46 12.58 11.24
C GLU A 89 1.96 14.00 11.56
N GLN A 90 3.28 14.21 11.64
CA GLN A 90 3.90 15.54 11.75
C GLN A 90 3.94 16.31 10.43
N HIS A 91 3.52 15.71 9.31
CA HIS A 91 3.44 16.42 8.04
C HIS A 91 2.37 17.53 8.14
N SER A 92 2.82 18.78 8.06
CA SER A 92 2.01 19.97 8.35
C SER A 92 1.11 20.41 7.20
N ARG A 93 1.33 19.89 5.99
CA ARG A 93 0.57 20.26 4.80
C ARG A 93 -0.61 19.31 4.58
N THR A 94 -1.66 19.85 3.97
CA THR A 94 -2.70 19.02 3.36
C THR A 94 -2.06 18.17 2.26
N VAL A 95 -2.39 16.89 2.27
CA VAL A 95 -1.98 15.91 1.26
C VAL A 95 -3.18 15.60 0.39
N GLN A 96 -2.94 15.45 -0.92
CA GLN A 96 -3.94 14.99 -1.87
C GLN A 96 -3.39 13.86 -2.74
N ILE A 97 -4.10 12.73 -2.75
CA ILE A 97 -3.91 11.64 -3.71
C ILE A 97 -4.97 11.83 -4.80
N SER A 98 -4.53 12.12 -6.02
CA SER A 98 -5.38 12.30 -7.20
C SER A 98 -4.60 11.90 -8.45
N ARG A 99 -5.28 11.79 -9.60
CA ARG A 99 -4.61 11.47 -10.88
C ARG A 99 -3.63 12.56 -11.33
N VAL A 100 -3.84 13.80 -10.89
CA VAL A 100 -3.07 14.98 -11.29
C VAL A 100 -1.94 15.32 -10.32
N THR A 101 -2.02 14.86 -9.07
CA THR A 101 -0.95 15.05 -8.09
C THR A 101 0.05 13.91 -8.17
N ALA A 102 1.33 14.25 -8.35
CA ALA A 102 2.40 13.27 -8.27
C ALA A 102 2.38 12.61 -6.87
N PRO A 103 2.53 11.28 -6.77
CA PRO A 103 2.65 10.62 -5.48
C PRO A 103 3.83 11.21 -4.70
N ILE A 104 3.68 11.40 -3.38
CA ILE A 104 4.81 11.81 -2.51
C ILE A 104 5.96 10.79 -2.59
N MET A 105 5.68 9.53 -2.96
CA MET A 105 6.66 8.53 -3.39
C MET A 105 6.10 7.63 -4.51
N ALA A 106 6.27 7.99 -5.78
CA ALA A 106 5.79 7.11 -6.86
C ALA A 106 6.58 5.78 -6.84
N ILE A 107 5.89 4.66 -6.74
CA ILE A 107 6.49 3.36 -7.11
C ILE A 107 6.42 3.31 -8.64
N GLN A 108 7.47 3.73 -9.32
CA GLN A 108 7.72 3.20 -10.65
C GLN A 108 8.31 1.80 -10.44
N GLN A 109 7.43 0.82 -10.24
CA GLN A 109 7.81 -0.56 -10.45
C GLN A 109 8.04 -0.68 -11.96
N SER A 110 9.30 -0.82 -12.39
CA SER A 110 9.51 -1.61 -13.60
C SER A 110 8.96 -3.00 -13.25
N GLU A 111 8.15 -3.58 -14.13
CA GLU A 111 7.65 -4.95 -13.97
C GLU A 111 8.78 -5.99 -13.82
N ASP A 112 10.03 -5.57 -14.04
CA ASP A 112 11.27 -6.34 -13.93
C ASP A 112 11.91 -6.36 -12.53
N GLY A 113 11.53 -5.46 -11.61
CA GLY A 113 12.34 -5.16 -10.42
C GLY A 113 12.46 -6.27 -9.36
N LEU A 114 11.55 -7.25 -9.32
CA LEU A 114 11.56 -8.33 -8.32
C LEU A 114 11.23 -9.73 -8.90
N LYS A 115 11.09 -9.86 -10.23
CA LYS A 115 10.79 -11.15 -10.88
C LYS A 115 12.00 -12.09 -11.02
N GLN A 116 13.20 -11.72 -10.56
CA GLN A 116 14.43 -12.48 -10.86
C GLN A 116 15.25 -12.87 -9.61
N GLY A 117 14.56 -13.32 -8.56
CA GLY A 117 15.20 -14.09 -7.49
C GLY A 117 14.77 -15.56 -7.57
N PRO A 118 15.50 -16.51 -6.96
CA PRO A 118 15.11 -17.94 -6.90
C PRO A 118 13.81 -18.22 -6.13
N PHE A 119 13.13 -17.19 -5.62
CA PHE A 119 11.90 -17.24 -4.82
C PHE A 119 10.69 -16.86 -5.68
N ALA A 120 10.44 -17.63 -6.73
CA ALA A 120 9.45 -17.32 -7.78
C ALA A 120 7.98 -17.32 -7.31
N ASP A 121 7.70 -17.72 -6.07
CA ASP A 121 6.33 -17.88 -5.57
C ASP A 121 5.79 -16.61 -4.87
N VAL A 122 6.65 -15.62 -4.59
CA VAL A 122 6.28 -14.38 -3.89
C VAL A 122 6.89 -13.17 -4.59
N GLU A 123 6.06 -12.17 -4.85
CA GLU A 123 6.47 -10.84 -5.30
C GLU A 123 6.35 -9.84 -4.14
N ILE A 124 7.49 -9.30 -3.68
CA ILE A 124 7.49 -8.17 -2.74
C ILE A 124 7.16 -6.90 -3.52
N LEU A 125 6.10 -6.18 -3.14
CA LEU A 125 5.66 -4.98 -3.85
C LEU A 125 6.31 -3.72 -3.26
N ALA A 126 6.30 -3.63 -1.94
CA ALA A 126 6.92 -2.55 -1.20
C ALA A 126 7.24 -2.97 0.23
N VAL A 127 8.33 -2.42 0.76
CA VAL A 127 8.71 -2.53 2.17
C VAL A 127 8.94 -1.13 2.68
N VAL A 128 8.33 -0.79 3.81
CA VAL A 128 8.48 0.51 4.47
C VAL A 128 8.92 0.26 5.90
N TYR A 129 9.88 1.05 6.35
CA TYR A 129 10.33 1.07 7.73
C TYR A 129 10.47 2.52 8.17
N GLY A 130 9.64 2.95 9.12
CA GLY A 130 9.53 4.36 9.51
C GLY A 130 9.22 5.27 8.33
N LYS A 131 10.08 6.26 8.09
CA LYS A 131 9.89 7.27 7.03
C LYS A 131 10.29 6.81 5.63
N LYS A 132 10.99 5.68 5.49
CA LYS A 132 11.64 5.30 4.24
C LYS A 132 11.09 4.00 3.67
N ARG A 133 11.05 3.94 2.34
CA ARG A 133 10.95 2.69 1.60
C ARG A 133 12.29 1.97 1.66
N ILE A 134 12.25 0.67 1.93
CA ILE A 134 13.42 -0.20 1.90
C ILE A 134 13.56 -0.79 0.50
N GLN A 135 14.75 -0.64 -0.08
CA GLN A 135 15.12 -1.18 -1.39
C GLN A 135 16.36 -2.07 -1.34
N THR A 136 16.92 -2.29 -0.14
CA THR A 136 18.13 -3.09 0.07
C THR A 136 17.91 -4.52 -0.42
N PRO A 137 18.63 -4.98 -1.47
CA PRO A 137 18.32 -6.25 -2.14
C PRO A 137 18.36 -7.47 -1.22
N SER A 138 19.32 -7.53 -0.30
CA SER A 138 19.42 -8.62 0.68
C SER A 138 18.23 -8.70 1.62
N VAL A 139 17.69 -7.54 2.05
CA VAL A 139 16.49 -7.47 2.89
C VAL A 139 15.27 -7.99 2.12
N LEU A 140 15.12 -7.57 0.87
CA LEU A 140 14.01 -8.03 0.02
C LEU A 140 14.09 -9.54 -0.24
N ALA A 141 15.29 -10.07 -0.46
CA ALA A 141 15.51 -11.51 -0.65
C ALA A 141 15.21 -12.32 0.62
N ASP A 142 15.61 -11.83 1.80
CA ASP A 142 15.31 -12.50 3.07
C ASP A 142 13.81 -12.50 3.37
N LEU A 143 13.09 -11.41 3.06
CA LEU A 143 11.63 -11.36 3.17
C LEU A 143 10.94 -12.30 2.18
N ALA A 144 11.37 -12.32 0.91
CA ALA A 144 10.83 -13.25 -0.08
C ALA A 144 10.99 -14.70 0.39
N ARG A 145 12.20 -15.07 0.87
CA ARG A 145 12.49 -16.39 1.42
C ARG A 145 11.57 -16.75 2.59
N PHE A 146 11.32 -15.80 3.50
CA PHE A 146 10.44 -16.00 4.65
C PHE A 146 9.00 -16.34 4.23
N PHE A 147 8.47 -15.70 3.20
CA PHE A 147 7.10 -15.96 2.73
C PHE A 147 6.98 -17.21 1.84
N THR A 148 8.08 -17.73 1.27
CA THR A 148 8.06 -18.93 0.42
C THR A 148 8.36 -20.24 1.15
N HIS A 149 9.23 -20.24 2.17
CA HIS A 149 9.69 -21.48 2.80
C HIS A 149 9.03 -21.73 4.17
N GLU A 150 7.97 -22.54 4.17
CA GLU A 150 7.22 -22.90 5.38
C GLU A 150 8.02 -23.70 6.41
N GLU A 151 9.09 -24.39 5.99
CA GLU A 151 9.91 -25.23 6.86
C GLU A 151 10.93 -24.43 7.68
N GLN A 152 11.21 -23.17 7.31
CA GLN A 152 12.06 -22.24 8.06
C GLN A 152 11.19 -21.25 8.84
N ARG A 153 10.49 -21.76 9.86
CA ARG A 153 9.63 -20.98 10.77
C ARG A 153 10.41 -20.10 11.75
N SER A 154 11.49 -19.46 11.30
CA SER A 154 12.19 -18.47 12.11
C SER A 154 11.45 -17.15 12.03
N GLN A 155 10.96 -16.64 13.15
CA GLN A 155 10.52 -15.26 13.27
C GLN A 155 11.64 -14.32 12.81
N ILE A 156 11.32 -13.33 11.97
CA ILE A 156 12.27 -12.27 11.65
C ILE A 156 12.07 -11.13 12.63
N ARG A 157 13.10 -10.81 13.41
CA ARG A 157 13.05 -9.63 14.26
C ARG A 157 13.21 -8.37 13.41
N MET A 158 12.21 -7.49 13.47
CA MET A 158 12.11 -6.31 12.62
C MET A 158 12.80 -5.12 13.30
N VAL A 159 14.12 -5.02 13.08
CA VAL A 159 15.01 -4.04 13.72
C VAL A 159 15.97 -3.40 12.72
N ASN A 160 16.63 -2.30 13.10
CA ASN A 160 17.58 -1.58 12.26
C ASN A 160 18.65 -2.47 11.62
N SER A 161 19.17 -3.47 12.35
CA SER A 161 20.19 -4.40 11.82
C SER A 161 19.65 -5.37 10.77
N PHE A 162 18.35 -5.70 10.81
CA PHE A 162 17.68 -6.45 9.75
C PHE A 162 17.56 -5.58 8.51
N PHE A 163 16.98 -4.39 8.64
CA PHE A 163 16.76 -3.45 7.54
C PHE A 163 18.04 -2.80 6.98
N LYS A 164 19.19 -3.02 7.63
CA LYS A 164 20.52 -2.46 7.30
C LYS A 164 20.62 -0.93 7.45
N GLU A 165 19.63 -0.31 8.09
CA GLU A 165 19.58 1.14 8.30
C GLU A 165 18.65 1.47 9.48
N ASP A 166 18.96 2.56 10.21
CA ASP A 166 17.98 3.25 11.05
C ASP A 166 17.32 4.38 10.26
N THR A 167 16.13 4.13 9.76
CA THR A 167 15.42 5.05 8.85
C THR A 167 14.80 6.25 9.56
N TRP A 168 14.79 6.25 10.89
CA TRP A 168 14.27 7.32 11.72
C TRP A 168 14.91 7.29 13.12
N PRO A 169 16.11 7.87 13.28
CA PRO A 169 16.84 7.85 14.53
C PRO A 169 16.06 8.44 15.70
N ASN A 170 16.25 7.87 16.89
CA ASN A 170 15.62 8.26 18.15
C ASN A 170 14.08 8.22 18.12
N THR A 171 13.49 7.48 17.19
CA THR A 171 12.04 7.34 17.06
C THR A 171 11.69 5.86 16.92
N TRP A 172 10.63 5.45 17.62
CA TRP A 172 10.09 4.10 17.46
C TRP A 172 9.39 3.99 16.09
N LYS A 173 9.81 3.03 15.28
CA LYS A 173 9.34 2.89 13.89
C LYS A 173 8.26 1.82 13.78
N SER A 174 7.30 2.03 12.88
CA SER A 174 6.50 0.94 12.32
C SER A 174 7.15 0.39 11.05
N TRP A 175 6.90 -0.87 10.75
CA TRP A 175 7.26 -1.50 9.48
C TRP A 175 6.00 -2.00 8.77
N THR A 176 6.03 -2.01 7.44
CA THR A 176 4.95 -2.53 6.59
C THR A 176 5.56 -3.24 5.40
N ILE A 177 5.04 -4.42 5.08
CA ILE A 177 5.43 -5.20 3.90
C ILE A 177 4.17 -5.49 3.09
N PHE A 178 4.20 -5.06 1.83
CA PHE A 178 3.20 -5.39 0.83
C PHE A 178 3.78 -6.44 -0.11
N PHE A 179 3.05 -7.51 -0.34
CA PHE A 179 3.47 -8.60 -1.21
C PHE A 179 2.27 -9.29 -1.84
N LYS A 180 2.50 -10.14 -2.84
CA LYS A 180 1.50 -11.08 -3.34
C LYS A 180 2.18 -12.39 -3.68
N PHE A 181 1.43 -13.49 -3.63
CA PHE A 181 1.90 -14.74 -4.21
C PHE A 181 1.74 -14.69 -5.72
N THR A 182 2.66 -15.29 -6.48
CA THR A 182 2.65 -15.19 -7.95
C THR A 182 1.47 -15.91 -8.62
N ASP A 183 0.89 -16.88 -7.92
CA ASP A 183 -0.36 -17.56 -8.29
C ASP A 183 -1.63 -16.78 -7.89
N SER A 184 -1.48 -15.66 -7.19
CA SER A 184 -2.59 -14.88 -6.63
C SER A 184 -2.62 -13.45 -7.13
N LYS A 185 -3.82 -12.97 -7.45
CA LYS A 185 -4.05 -11.53 -7.69
C LYS A 185 -4.19 -10.75 -6.37
N ARG A 186 -4.28 -11.43 -5.22
CA ARG A 186 -4.50 -10.80 -3.93
C ARG A 186 -3.21 -10.24 -3.37
N ILE A 187 -3.22 -8.93 -3.08
CA ILE A 187 -2.16 -8.28 -2.33
C ILE A 187 -2.38 -8.54 -0.84
N GLN A 188 -1.31 -8.96 -0.18
CA GLN A 188 -1.20 -9.12 1.26
C GLN A 188 -0.44 -7.94 1.86
N CYS A 189 -0.80 -7.60 3.09
CA CYS A 189 -0.16 -6.55 3.88
C CYS A 189 0.08 -7.07 5.28
N VAL A 190 1.32 -7.03 5.72
CA VAL A 190 1.72 -7.31 7.12
C VAL A 190 2.46 -6.12 7.67
N THR A 191 2.23 -5.81 8.94
CA THR A 191 2.77 -4.61 9.59
C THR A 191 2.96 -4.86 11.07
N GLY A 192 3.79 -4.04 11.69
CA GLY A 192 4.02 -4.06 13.12
C GLY A 192 4.96 -2.95 13.56
N LEU A 193 5.43 -3.06 14.80
CA LEU A 193 6.37 -2.13 15.41
C LEU A 193 7.78 -2.68 15.38
N GLU A 194 8.77 -1.78 15.33
CA GLU A 194 10.18 -2.09 15.52
C GLU A 194 10.38 -2.84 16.84
N ASN A 195 11.33 -3.79 16.83
CA ASN A 195 11.56 -4.81 17.86
C ASN A 195 10.51 -5.93 17.91
N GLY A 196 9.38 -5.79 17.20
CA GLY A 196 8.44 -6.87 16.97
C GLY A 196 8.99 -7.95 16.03
N ALA A 197 8.33 -9.10 16.02
CA ALA A 197 8.60 -10.19 15.11
C ALA A 197 7.66 -10.10 13.90
N LEU A 198 8.20 -10.34 12.70
CA LEU A 198 7.40 -10.78 11.58
C LEU A 198 7.07 -12.25 11.81
N GLU A 199 5.78 -12.52 11.96
CA GLU A 199 5.20 -13.85 12.14
C GLU A 199 4.24 -14.12 10.98
N LEU A 200 4.13 -15.38 10.55
CA LEU A 200 3.15 -15.76 9.52
C LEU A 200 1.74 -15.71 10.13
N PRO A 201 0.81 -14.90 9.59
CA PRO A 201 -0.54 -14.80 10.15
C PRO A 201 -1.45 -16.00 9.78
N TRP A 202 -0.98 -16.94 8.95
CA TRP A 202 -1.75 -18.09 8.49
C TRP A 202 -0.90 -19.35 8.36
N SER A 203 -1.50 -20.50 8.63
CA SER A 203 -1.05 -21.78 8.07
C SER A 203 -1.65 -21.93 6.67
N ARG A 204 -0.88 -22.26 5.62
CA ARG A 204 -1.47 -22.68 4.33
C ARG A 204 -2.09 -24.09 4.42
N ARG A 205 -3.00 -24.29 5.37
CA ARG A 205 -3.82 -25.50 5.44
C ARG A 205 -5.26 -25.11 5.13
N ASP A 206 -5.61 -25.28 3.86
CA ASP A 206 -6.89 -25.84 3.45
C ASP A 206 -6.58 -27.09 2.62
#